data_AF-A0AAD7RW90-F1
#
_entry.id   AF-A0AAD7RW90-F1
#
_cell.length_a   1.000
_cell.length_b   1.000
_cell.length_c   1.000
_cell.angle_alpha   90.00
_cell.angle_beta   90.00
_cell.angle_gamma   90.00
#
_symmetry.space_group_name_H-M   'P 1'
#
loop_
_entity.id
_entity.type
_entity.pdbx_description
1 polymer ?
#
loop_
_entity_poly.entity_id
_entity_poly.type
_entity_poly.pdbx_seq_one_letter_code
_entity_poly.pdbx_strand_id
1 'polypeptide(L)'
;MGDVTYGACCVDDFTARALGADFMVHYGHSCLIPIDSTAGIKMLYVFVDIQLDIAHFLDTLEFNIPLGKSLALVSTIQFVAALQSVSAALKEKYDVLVPQCRPLSPGEILGCTSPHLERPVHAIIYLGDGRFHLESIMIANPGIPAYRYDPYSKVFSQEYYDHKAMQATRKASIEKARSAQRWGLILGTLGRQGSPKIMEHLESKLQSLGKTFTRVLLSEIFPSKLDLLPEVDAWVQIACPRLSIDWGPAFSKPLLSPYEAAVALQQVEWQELYPMDFYSNNSLGPWAVNHPDNQPARPARRQTKKCESAAAPGLQQSTPCGCQGE
;
A
#
# COMPACT_ATOMS: atom_id res chain seq x y z
N MET A 1 -0.94 7.87 21.90
CA MET A 1 -0.60 6.44 21.72
C MET A 1 0.91 6.33 21.70
N GLY A 2 1.49 5.31 22.33
CA GLY A 2 2.94 5.20 22.55
C GLY A 2 3.68 4.22 21.63
N ASP A 3 2.95 3.37 20.91
CA ASP A 3 3.52 2.42 19.97
C ASP A 3 3.99 3.11 18.68
N VAL A 4 4.95 2.47 18.01
CA VAL A 4 5.54 2.98 16.77
C VAL A 4 4.50 2.98 15.64
N THR A 5 4.40 4.08 14.90
CA THR A 5 3.53 4.17 13.71
C THR A 5 4.39 4.24 12.45
N TYR A 6 4.55 3.12 11.74
CA TYR A 6 5.35 3.07 10.52
C TYR A 6 4.63 3.55 9.26
N GLY A 7 3.29 3.56 9.26
CA GLY A 7 2.53 3.78 8.04
C GLY A 7 1.02 3.88 8.24
N ALA A 8 0.30 4.04 7.12
CA ALA A 8 -1.16 4.08 7.06
C ALA A 8 -1.84 2.79 7.55
N CYS A 9 -1.12 1.68 7.58
CA CYS A 9 -1.59 0.39 8.10
C CYS A 9 -1.49 0.27 9.62
N CYS A 10 -0.75 1.14 10.30
CA CYS A 10 -0.52 1.12 11.75
C CYS A 10 -1.57 1.93 12.53
N VAL A 11 -2.82 1.89 12.08
CA VAL A 11 -3.94 2.56 12.75
C VAL A 11 -4.25 1.81 14.04
N ASP A 12 -4.02 2.42 15.20
CA ASP A 12 -4.15 1.76 16.50
C ASP A 12 -5.55 1.93 17.11
N ASP A 13 -6.57 1.61 16.31
CA ASP A 13 -7.97 1.74 16.75
C ASP A 13 -8.35 0.76 17.86
N PHE A 14 -7.69 -0.40 17.92
CA PHE A 14 -7.91 -1.40 18.96
C PHE A 14 -7.52 -0.89 20.35
N THR A 15 -6.31 -0.34 20.50
CA THR A 15 -5.83 0.18 21.78
C THR A 15 -6.59 1.44 22.18
N ALA A 16 -6.85 2.34 21.22
CA ALA A 16 -7.61 3.56 21.49
C ALA A 16 -9.01 3.23 22.07
N ARG A 17 -9.71 2.26 21.48
CA ARG A 17 -10.99 1.78 22.00
C ARG A 17 -10.86 1.12 23.37
N ALA A 18 -9.84 0.28 23.57
CA ALA A 18 -9.62 -0.41 24.85
C ALA A 18 -9.36 0.57 26.01
N LEU A 19 -8.75 1.72 25.73
CA LEU A 19 -8.53 2.80 26.68
C LEU A 19 -9.74 3.72 26.88
N GLY A 20 -10.85 3.45 26.19
CA GLY A 20 -12.07 4.26 26.27
C GLY A 20 -11.97 5.61 25.55
N ALA A 21 -11.11 5.73 24.53
CA ALA A 21 -11.06 6.94 23.73
C ALA A 21 -12.30 7.07 22.84
N ASP A 22 -12.92 8.26 22.82
CA ASP A 22 -14.08 8.56 21.98
C ASP A 22 -13.70 8.82 20.51
N PHE A 23 -12.45 9.25 20.29
CA PHE A 23 -11.97 9.75 19.01
C PHE A 23 -10.46 9.54 18.84
N MET A 24 -10.03 9.26 17.62
CA MET A 24 -8.63 9.09 17.25
C MET A 24 -8.26 9.97 16.07
N VAL A 25 -7.05 10.52 16.09
CA VAL A 25 -6.47 11.31 14.99
C VAL A 25 -5.22 10.62 14.48
N HIS A 26 -5.20 10.26 13.21
CA HIS A 26 -4.07 9.62 12.54
C HIS A 26 -3.39 10.60 11.58
N TYR A 27 -2.18 11.02 11.91
CA TYR A 27 -1.43 12.02 11.13
C TYR A 27 -0.54 11.39 10.05
N GLY A 28 -0.33 12.16 8.98
CA GLY A 28 0.77 11.97 8.04
C GLY A 28 0.57 10.89 6.98
N HIS A 29 -0.52 10.13 7.03
CA HIS A 29 -0.74 8.98 6.16
C HIS A 29 -2.11 9.04 5.46
N SER A 30 -2.20 8.40 4.30
CA SER A 30 -3.47 8.22 3.60
C SER A 30 -4.44 7.33 4.36
N CYS A 31 -5.73 7.46 4.04
CA CYS A 31 -6.80 6.64 4.61
C CYS A 31 -6.82 5.22 4.01
N LEU A 32 -5.69 4.52 4.09
CA LEU A 32 -5.53 3.15 3.59
C LEU A 32 -6.52 2.18 4.23
N ILE A 33 -6.71 2.31 5.54
CA ILE A 33 -7.72 1.57 6.29
C ILE A 33 -9.04 2.33 6.20
N PRO A 34 -10.11 1.73 5.66
CA PRO A 34 -11.43 2.37 5.63
C PRO A 34 -11.92 2.70 7.04
N ILE A 35 -12.46 3.90 7.24
CA ILE A 35 -13.00 4.34 8.54
C ILE A 35 -14.13 3.40 9.02
N ASP A 36 -14.93 2.87 8.09
CA ASP A 36 -15.99 1.90 8.40
C ASP A 36 -15.45 0.58 8.99
N SER A 37 -14.16 0.28 8.79
CA SER A 37 -13.49 -0.88 9.38
C SER A 37 -13.10 -0.66 10.84
N THR A 38 -13.07 0.58 11.33
CA THR A 38 -12.73 0.96 12.72
C THR A 38 -13.96 1.01 13.63
N ALA A 39 -14.75 -0.07 13.62
CA ALA A 39 -15.99 -0.15 14.38
C ALA A 39 -15.78 0.09 15.88
N GLY A 40 -16.48 1.10 16.41
CA GLY A 40 -16.46 1.44 17.84
C GLY A 40 -15.54 2.60 18.22
N ILE A 41 -14.86 3.24 17.27
CA ILE A 41 -14.16 4.52 17.51
C ILE A 41 -14.25 5.42 16.27
N LYS A 42 -14.46 6.71 16.49
CA LYS A 42 -14.43 7.69 15.39
C LYS A 42 -12.98 8.05 15.08
N MET A 43 -12.63 8.12 13.80
CA MET A 43 -11.26 8.39 13.37
C MET A 43 -11.22 9.55 12.36
N LEU A 44 -10.22 10.42 12.50
CA LEU A 44 -9.86 11.45 11.53
C LEU A 44 -8.45 11.22 11.00
N TYR A 45 -8.32 11.13 9.68
CA TYR A 45 -7.03 11.20 9.01
C TYR A 45 -6.65 12.67 8.78
N VAL A 46 -5.47 13.06 9.24
CA VAL A 46 -4.88 14.37 8.95
C VAL A 46 -3.73 14.18 7.97
N PHE A 47 -4.02 14.47 6.70
CA PHE A 47 -3.03 14.47 5.64
C PHE A 47 -2.05 15.62 5.86
N VAL A 48 -0.76 15.34 5.70
CA VAL A 48 0.29 16.35 5.74
C VAL A 48 0.74 16.57 4.32
N ASP A 49 0.52 17.77 3.79
CA ASP A 49 0.98 18.19 2.47
C ASP A 49 2.27 19.00 2.61
N ILE A 50 3.36 18.47 2.05
CA ILE A 50 4.69 19.07 2.15
C ILE A 50 4.95 19.88 0.89
N GLN A 51 5.11 21.19 1.08
CA GLN A 51 5.46 22.11 0.01
C GLN A 51 6.93 21.91 -0.41
N LEU A 52 7.19 22.05 -1.71
CA LEU A 52 8.52 22.00 -2.28
C LEU A 52 8.72 23.04 -3.39
N ASP A 53 9.97 23.26 -3.75
CA ASP A 53 10.38 24.12 -4.84
C ASP A 53 10.10 23.46 -6.21
N ILE A 54 8.87 23.62 -6.70
CA ILE A 54 8.41 23.00 -7.96
C ILE A 54 9.27 23.47 -9.14
N ALA A 55 9.66 24.74 -9.18
CA ALA A 55 10.46 25.30 -10.25
C ALA A 55 11.82 24.58 -10.35
N HIS A 56 12.51 24.44 -9.22
CA HIS A 56 13.76 23.69 -9.19
C HIS A 56 13.59 22.24 -9.66
N PHE A 57 12.51 21.56 -9.24
CA PHE A 57 12.30 20.17 -9.66
C PHE A 57 12.05 20.05 -11.17
N LEU A 58 11.25 20.95 -11.75
CA LEU A 58 11.02 21.01 -13.20
C LEU A 58 12.33 21.26 -13.96
N ASP A 59 13.09 22.29 -13.56
CA ASP A 59 14.39 22.62 -14.18
C ASP A 59 15.37 21.44 -14.10
N THR A 60 15.38 20.74 -12.96
CA THR A 60 16.23 19.56 -12.76
C THR A 60 15.84 18.42 -13.71
N LEU A 61 14.55 18.15 -13.88
CA LEU A 61 14.09 17.12 -14.82
C LEU A 61 14.43 17.47 -16.26
N GLU A 62 14.19 18.73 -16.65
CA GLU A 62 14.47 19.22 -18.01
C GLU A 62 15.95 19.24 -18.35
N PHE A 63 16.81 19.50 -17.37
CA PHE A 63 18.26 19.44 -17.55
C PHE A 63 18.77 18.01 -17.76
N ASN A 64 18.21 17.03 -17.04
CA ASN A 64 18.74 15.66 -17.01
C ASN A 64 18.05 14.70 -18.00
N ILE A 65 16.82 15.00 -18.42
CA ILE A 65 16.02 14.12 -19.28
C ILE A 65 15.62 14.84 -20.56
N PRO A 66 16.02 14.32 -21.75
CA PRO A 66 15.62 14.90 -23.02
C PRO A 66 14.10 15.04 -23.17
N LEU A 67 13.66 16.11 -23.83
CA LEU A 67 12.25 16.37 -24.11
C LEU A 67 11.61 15.24 -24.94
N GLY A 68 10.30 15.08 -24.82
CA GLY A 68 9.50 14.09 -25.53
C GLY A 68 9.61 12.66 -25.00
N LYS A 69 10.39 12.42 -23.94
CA LYS A 69 10.47 11.11 -23.28
C LYS A 69 9.21 10.82 -22.45
N SER A 70 8.91 9.54 -22.25
CA SER A 70 7.79 9.09 -21.41
C SER A 70 8.21 8.90 -19.96
N LEU A 71 7.51 9.53 -19.02
CA LEU A 71 7.88 9.54 -17.60
C LEU A 71 6.75 9.02 -16.73
N ALA A 72 7.04 8.05 -15.86
CA ALA A 72 6.12 7.64 -14.79
C ALA A 72 6.43 8.44 -13.53
N LEU A 73 5.51 9.30 -13.09
CA LEU A 73 5.66 10.13 -11.89
C LEU A 73 4.97 9.46 -10.70
N VAL A 74 5.73 9.23 -9.63
CA VAL A 74 5.24 8.62 -8.39
C VAL A 74 5.82 9.30 -7.15
N SER A 75 5.17 9.11 -6.00
CA SER A 75 5.54 9.72 -4.73
C SER A 75 4.85 9.03 -3.54
N THR A 76 5.09 9.52 -2.34
CA THR A 76 4.31 9.22 -1.14
C THR A 76 3.19 10.23 -0.96
N ILE A 77 2.20 9.90 -0.12
CA ILE A 77 1.02 10.74 0.12
C ILE A 77 1.35 12.21 0.43
N GLN A 78 2.47 12.46 1.11
CA GLN A 78 2.85 13.80 1.56
C GLN A 78 3.22 14.77 0.42
N PHE A 79 3.53 14.27 -0.78
CA PHE A 79 3.87 15.11 -1.92
C PHE A 79 2.94 14.88 -3.12
N VAL A 80 1.85 14.12 -2.98
CA VAL A 80 0.94 13.81 -4.11
C VAL A 80 0.36 15.08 -4.72
N ALA A 81 0.02 16.10 -3.91
CA ALA A 81 -0.49 17.36 -4.43
C ALA A 81 0.54 18.05 -5.35
N ALA A 82 1.79 18.20 -4.88
CA ALA A 82 2.88 18.75 -5.67
C ALA A 82 3.18 17.92 -6.93
N LEU A 83 3.11 16.58 -6.82
CA LEU A 83 3.27 15.66 -7.96
C LEU A 83 2.22 15.93 -9.06
N GLN A 84 0.96 16.22 -8.70
CA GLN A 84 -0.07 16.57 -9.67
C GLN A 84 0.22 17.90 -10.36
N SER A 85 0.68 18.91 -9.62
CA SER A 85 1.10 20.21 -10.19
C SER A 85 2.27 20.04 -11.17
N VAL A 86 3.28 19.26 -10.80
CA VAL A 86 4.43 18.93 -11.66
C VAL A 86 3.98 18.15 -12.89
N SER A 87 3.10 17.16 -12.73
CA SER A 87 2.53 16.40 -13.85
C SER A 87 1.85 17.31 -14.86
N ALA A 88 1.05 18.27 -14.40
CA ALA A 88 0.36 19.23 -15.28
C ALA A 88 1.35 20.09 -16.07
N ALA A 89 2.41 20.59 -15.42
CA ALA A 89 3.43 21.42 -16.06
C ALA A 89 4.29 20.66 -17.09
N LEU A 90 4.55 19.36 -16.86
CA LEU A 90 5.39 18.55 -17.73
C LEU A 90 4.67 18.00 -18.97
N LYS A 91 3.34 17.97 -19.00
CA LYS A 91 2.55 17.36 -20.08
C LYS A 91 2.80 17.95 -21.47
N GLU A 92 3.20 19.22 -21.57
CA GLU A 92 3.52 19.85 -22.85
C GLU A 92 4.89 19.41 -23.40
N LYS A 93 5.78 18.93 -22.52
CA LYS A 93 7.18 18.63 -22.81
C LYS A 93 7.50 17.13 -22.81
N TYR A 94 6.70 16.32 -22.11
CA TYR A 94 6.92 14.88 -21.89
C TYR A 94 5.61 14.09 -22.02
N ASP A 95 5.72 12.80 -22.33
CA ASP A 95 4.60 11.86 -22.20
C ASP A 95 4.48 11.40 -20.74
N VAL A 96 3.69 12.13 -19.96
CA VAL A 96 3.59 11.92 -18.50
C VAL A 96 2.53 10.87 -18.16
N LEU A 97 2.94 9.84 -17.43
CA LEU A 97 2.08 8.85 -16.77
C LEU A 97 2.09 9.10 -15.26
N VAL A 98 0.91 9.21 -14.65
CA VAL A 98 0.73 9.18 -13.19
C VAL A 98 -0.06 7.90 -12.86
N PRO A 99 0.60 6.78 -12.56
CA PRO A 99 -0.08 5.51 -12.36
C PRO A 99 -0.85 5.49 -11.04
N GLN A 100 -1.86 4.62 -10.92
CA GLN A 100 -2.64 4.47 -9.69
C GLN A 100 -2.82 2.98 -9.35
N CYS A 101 -2.43 2.60 -8.13
CA CYS A 101 -2.75 1.30 -7.54
C CYS A 101 -3.84 1.48 -6.48
N ARG A 102 -5.10 1.24 -6.83
CA ARG A 102 -6.22 1.48 -5.91
C ARG A 102 -6.10 0.58 -4.66
N PRO A 103 -6.40 1.10 -3.45
CA PRO A 103 -7.14 2.33 -3.17
C PRO A 103 -6.29 3.60 -3.05
N LEU A 104 -4.99 3.54 -3.34
CA LEU A 104 -4.08 4.70 -3.24
C LEU A 104 -4.46 5.80 -4.24
N SER A 105 -4.03 7.02 -3.94
CA SER A 105 -4.21 8.19 -4.81
C SER A 105 -3.37 8.03 -6.10
N PRO A 106 -3.72 8.70 -7.21
CA PRO A 106 -2.88 8.72 -8.40
C PRO A 106 -1.47 9.23 -8.08
N GLY A 107 -0.46 8.44 -8.44
CA GLY A 107 0.95 8.70 -8.18
C GLY A 107 1.41 8.29 -6.78
N GLU A 108 0.52 7.92 -5.88
CA GLU A 108 0.88 7.43 -4.55
C GLU A 108 1.32 5.97 -4.61
N ILE A 109 2.46 5.68 -3.96
CA ILE A 109 2.96 4.32 -3.76
C ILE A 109 3.28 4.06 -2.29
N LEU A 110 3.16 2.80 -1.86
CA LEU A 110 3.55 2.31 -0.54
C LEU A 110 4.71 1.33 -0.70
N GLY A 111 5.51 1.15 0.36
CA GLY A 111 6.58 0.14 0.35
C GLY A 111 6.09 -1.29 0.10
N CYS A 112 4.81 -1.57 0.30
CA CYS A 112 4.17 -2.88 0.09
C CYS A 112 3.11 -2.88 -1.03
N THR A 113 2.87 -1.76 -1.71
CA THR A 113 1.84 -1.64 -2.75
C THR A 113 2.26 -0.61 -3.79
N SER A 114 2.57 -1.08 -4.99
CA SER A 114 3.04 -0.29 -6.12
C SER A 114 2.45 -0.78 -7.44
N PRO A 115 2.23 0.11 -8.42
CA PRO A 115 1.67 -0.26 -9.71
C PRO A 115 2.68 -1.02 -10.56
N HIS A 116 2.18 -1.97 -11.35
CA HIS A 116 2.88 -2.44 -12.55
C HIS A 116 2.53 -1.50 -13.72
N LEU A 117 3.55 -1.05 -14.46
CA LEU A 117 3.37 -0.12 -15.57
C LEU A 117 3.05 -0.91 -16.84
N GLU A 118 1.79 -0.84 -17.28
CA GLU A 118 1.29 -1.59 -18.44
C GLU A 118 1.89 -1.15 -19.78
N ARG A 119 2.49 0.06 -19.82
CA ARG A 119 3.16 0.60 -21.00
C ARG A 119 4.63 0.91 -20.70
N PRO A 120 5.54 0.72 -21.68
CA PRO A 120 6.93 1.13 -21.53
C PRO A 120 7.04 2.63 -21.25
N VAL A 121 7.85 2.99 -20.26
CA VAL A 121 8.25 4.37 -19.97
C VAL A 121 9.76 4.50 -20.06
N HIS A 122 10.25 5.70 -20.40
CA HIS A 122 11.68 5.98 -20.43
C HIS A 122 12.29 5.95 -19.02
N ALA A 123 11.58 6.50 -18.03
CA ALA A 123 12.03 6.51 -16.65
C ALA A 123 10.87 6.60 -15.65
N ILE A 124 11.11 6.05 -14.46
CA ILE A 124 10.33 6.31 -13.25
C ILE A 124 10.97 7.50 -12.53
N ILE A 125 10.17 8.52 -12.21
CA ILE A 125 10.59 9.68 -11.43
C ILE A 125 9.84 9.63 -10.11
N TYR A 126 10.59 9.42 -9.03
CA TYR A 126 10.06 9.44 -7.68
C TYR A 126 10.40 10.78 -7.00
N LEU A 127 9.34 11.46 -6.56
CA LEU A 127 9.43 12.67 -5.76
C LEU A 127 9.35 12.29 -4.28
N GLY A 128 10.41 12.51 -3.52
CA GLY A 128 10.43 12.22 -2.10
C GLY A 128 11.80 11.80 -1.59
N ASP A 129 11.94 11.77 -0.28
CA ASP A 129 13.13 11.27 0.38
C ASP A 129 13.08 9.74 0.57
N GLY A 130 14.24 9.18 0.93
CA GLY A 130 14.42 7.76 1.16
C GLY A 130 14.27 6.88 -0.08
N ARG A 131 14.62 5.59 0.07
CA ARG A 131 14.56 4.59 -1.01
C ARG A 131 13.43 3.59 -0.83
N PHE A 132 12.89 3.43 0.38
CA PHE A 132 11.90 2.41 0.71
C PHE A 132 10.69 2.39 -0.24
N HIS A 133 10.04 3.53 -0.48
CA HIS A 133 8.88 3.59 -1.38
C HIS A 133 9.30 3.42 -2.84
N LEU A 134 10.36 4.09 -3.28
CA LEU A 134 10.90 3.96 -4.64
C LEU A 134 11.27 2.51 -4.99
N GLU A 135 11.92 1.78 -4.09
CA GLU A 135 12.28 0.38 -4.30
C GLU A 135 11.05 -0.48 -4.57
N SER A 136 9.88 -0.17 -4.00
CA SER A 136 8.66 -0.95 -4.27
C SER A 136 8.22 -0.88 -5.72
N ILE A 137 8.28 0.28 -6.37
CA ILE A 137 7.95 0.39 -7.80
C ILE A 137 9.08 -0.14 -8.68
N MET A 138 10.34 -0.05 -8.24
CA MET A 138 11.47 -0.68 -8.91
C MET A 138 11.33 -2.20 -8.91
N ILE A 139 10.93 -2.81 -7.79
CA ILE A 139 10.67 -4.25 -7.68
C ILE A 139 9.55 -4.67 -8.65
N ALA A 140 8.46 -3.89 -8.72
CA ALA A 140 7.32 -4.18 -9.59
C ALA A 140 7.59 -3.95 -11.09
N ASN A 141 8.64 -3.20 -11.43
CA ASN A 141 8.97 -2.79 -12.80
C ASN A 141 10.48 -2.90 -13.06
N PRO A 142 11.06 -4.12 -13.04
CA PRO A 142 12.48 -4.32 -13.29
C PRO A 142 12.87 -3.83 -14.69
N GLY A 143 14.07 -3.26 -14.80
CA GLY A 143 14.65 -2.81 -16.08
C GLY A 143 14.27 -1.39 -16.51
N ILE A 144 13.36 -0.72 -15.81
CA ILE A 144 13.06 0.70 -16.06
C ILE A 144 14.01 1.57 -15.23
N PRO A 145 14.74 2.53 -15.83
CA PRO A 145 15.53 3.50 -15.09
C PRO A 145 14.68 4.26 -14.07
N ALA A 146 15.13 4.30 -12.82
CA ALA A 146 14.43 4.98 -11.75
C ALA A 146 15.29 6.11 -11.19
N TYR A 147 14.69 7.28 -10.98
CA TYR A 147 15.34 8.45 -10.42
C TYR A 147 14.58 8.93 -9.19
N ARG A 148 15.32 9.41 -8.21
CA ARG A 148 14.80 10.03 -6.99
C ARG A 148 15.15 11.52 -7.00
N TYR A 149 14.14 12.35 -6.83
CA TYR A 149 14.31 13.75 -6.44
C TYR A 149 13.98 13.90 -4.97
N ASP A 150 15.00 14.24 -4.18
CA ASP A 150 14.86 14.53 -2.75
C ASP A 150 14.57 16.03 -2.57
N PRO A 151 13.35 16.43 -2.17
CA PRO A 151 12.96 17.83 -2.14
C PRO A 151 13.64 18.63 -1.01
N TYR A 152 14.23 17.96 -0.01
CA TYR A 152 14.92 18.62 1.10
C TYR A 152 16.35 18.96 0.75
N SER A 153 17.08 17.96 0.21
CA SER A 153 18.47 18.13 -0.20
C SER A 153 18.63 18.68 -1.63
N LYS A 154 17.54 18.73 -2.40
CA LYS A 154 17.49 19.08 -3.82
C LYS A 154 18.39 18.20 -4.69
N VAL A 155 18.63 16.96 -4.26
CA VAL A 155 19.44 15.99 -4.99
C VAL A 155 18.57 15.17 -5.94
N PHE A 156 18.99 15.08 -7.19
CA PHE A 156 18.43 14.19 -8.19
C PHE A 156 19.42 13.08 -8.52
N SER A 157 19.08 11.84 -8.16
CA SER A 157 19.94 10.67 -8.33
C SER A 157 19.26 9.57 -9.11
N GLN A 158 20.01 8.87 -9.95
CA GLN A 158 19.57 7.58 -10.47
C GLN A 158 19.74 6.52 -9.37
N GLU A 159 18.70 5.74 -9.16
CA GLU A 159 18.66 4.69 -8.13
C GLU A 159 18.68 3.32 -8.79
N TYR A 160 19.38 2.37 -8.16
CA TYR A 160 19.50 0.99 -8.63
C TYR A 160 18.97 0.03 -7.58
N TYR A 161 18.41 -1.09 -8.03
CA TYR A 161 17.95 -2.16 -7.16
C TYR A 161 18.52 -3.48 -7.65
N ASP A 162 19.06 -4.29 -6.76
CA ASP A 162 19.62 -5.59 -7.12
C ASP A 162 18.51 -6.64 -7.16
N HIS A 163 17.75 -6.66 -8.26
CA HIS A 163 16.67 -7.63 -8.46
C HIS A 163 17.17 -9.06 -8.42
N LYS A 164 18.38 -9.34 -8.94
CA LYS A 164 18.94 -10.69 -8.98
C LYS A 164 19.25 -11.18 -7.56
N ALA A 165 19.93 -10.37 -6.76
CA ALA A 165 20.23 -10.72 -5.37
C ALA A 165 18.95 -10.87 -4.55
N MET A 166 17.99 -9.97 -4.70
CA MET A 166 16.69 -10.06 -4.01
C MET A 166 15.98 -11.36 -4.40
N GLN A 167 15.76 -11.61 -5.69
CA GLN A 167 15.05 -12.81 -6.13
C GLN A 167 15.77 -14.10 -5.74
N ALA A 168 17.10 -14.17 -5.85
CA ALA A 168 17.88 -15.33 -5.42
C ALA A 168 17.70 -15.61 -3.92
N THR A 169 17.77 -14.56 -3.08
CA THR A 169 17.57 -14.65 -1.63
C THR A 169 16.17 -15.13 -1.28
N ARG A 170 15.14 -14.58 -1.95
CA ARG A 170 13.74 -14.96 -1.71
C ARG A 170 13.44 -16.38 -2.19
N LYS A 171 13.90 -16.76 -3.38
CA LYS A 171 13.78 -18.14 -3.91
C LYS A 171 14.47 -19.16 -2.99
N ALA A 172 15.67 -18.86 -2.49
CA ALA A 172 16.36 -19.73 -1.54
C ALA A 172 15.58 -19.91 -0.22
N SER A 173 14.98 -18.83 0.30
CA SER A 173 14.12 -18.90 1.50
C SER A 173 12.88 -19.75 1.27
N ILE A 174 12.22 -19.60 0.12
CA ILE A 174 11.07 -20.43 -0.29
C ILE A 174 11.48 -21.89 -0.37
N GLU A 175 12.60 -22.20 -1.02
CA GLU A 175 13.07 -23.57 -1.21
C GLU A 175 13.38 -24.25 0.13
N LYS A 176 14.07 -23.55 1.03
CA LYS A 176 14.32 -24.03 2.40
C LYS A 176 13.01 -24.28 3.16
N ALA A 177 11.96 -23.51 2.91
CA ALA A 177 10.67 -23.67 3.55
C ALA A 177 9.81 -24.82 2.96
N ARG A 178 10.06 -25.28 1.72
CA ARG A 178 9.26 -26.36 1.11
C ARG A 178 9.29 -27.66 1.93
N SER A 179 10.43 -27.96 2.55
CA SER A 179 10.63 -29.16 3.37
C SER A 179 10.13 -29.02 4.83
N ALA A 180 9.72 -27.81 5.25
CA ALA A 180 9.29 -27.52 6.62
C ALA A 180 8.03 -28.31 7.02
N GLN A 181 8.03 -28.87 8.24
CA GLN A 181 6.91 -29.64 8.81
C GLN A 181 6.17 -28.86 9.91
N ARG A 182 6.89 -28.01 10.63
CA ARG A 182 6.39 -27.13 11.69
C ARG A 182 6.48 -25.68 11.22
N TRP A 183 5.35 -25.04 11.02
CA TRP A 183 5.27 -23.68 10.51
C TRP A 183 4.94 -22.70 11.63
N GLY A 184 5.55 -21.52 11.61
CA GLY A 184 5.16 -20.43 12.49
C GLY A 184 4.37 -19.39 11.70
N LEU A 185 3.13 -19.13 12.12
CA LEU A 185 2.27 -18.11 11.50
C LEU A 185 2.22 -16.88 12.39
N ILE A 186 2.86 -15.80 11.95
CA ILE A 186 2.92 -14.55 12.71
C ILE A 186 1.80 -13.62 12.23
N LEU A 187 0.88 -13.27 13.13
CA LEU A 187 -0.10 -12.20 12.89
C LEU A 187 0.43 -10.89 13.45
N GLY A 188 0.63 -9.91 12.57
CA GLY A 188 0.99 -8.55 12.95
C GLY A 188 -0.11 -7.88 13.75
N THR A 189 0.18 -7.47 14.98
CA THR A 189 -0.77 -6.77 15.88
C THR A 189 -0.58 -5.27 15.91
N LEU A 190 0.42 -4.75 15.19
CA LEU A 190 0.62 -3.31 15.07
C LEU A 190 -0.40 -2.71 14.09
N GLY A 191 -1.39 -2.05 14.66
CA GLY A 191 -2.57 -1.55 13.95
C GLY A 191 -3.27 -2.66 13.16
N ARG A 192 -3.32 -2.51 11.83
CA ARG A 192 -4.04 -3.39 10.91
C ARG A 192 -3.15 -3.98 9.82
N GLN A 193 -1.86 -4.14 10.12
CA GLN A 193 -0.93 -4.84 9.22
C GLN A 193 -1.29 -6.33 9.07
N GLY A 194 -1.76 -6.97 10.14
CA GLY A 194 -2.19 -8.35 10.11
C GLY A 194 -3.59 -8.55 9.54
N SER A 195 -3.81 -9.70 8.91
CA SER A 195 -5.09 -10.11 8.35
C SER A 195 -5.49 -11.48 8.89
N PRO A 196 -6.51 -11.57 9.76
CA PRO A 196 -7.04 -12.84 10.22
C PRO A 196 -7.49 -13.76 9.08
N LYS A 197 -8.01 -13.19 7.98
CA LYS A 197 -8.45 -13.97 6.81
C LYS A 197 -7.30 -14.67 6.09
N ILE A 198 -6.16 -13.98 5.95
CA ILE A 198 -4.96 -14.57 5.36
C ILE A 198 -4.42 -15.67 6.30
N MET A 199 -4.45 -15.43 7.61
CA MET A 199 -4.07 -16.43 8.60
C MET A 199 -4.96 -17.68 8.52
N GLU A 200 -6.29 -17.53 8.53
CA GLU A 200 -7.25 -18.64 8.36
C GLU A 200 -7.01 -19.46 7.08
N HIS A 201 -6.71 -18.79 5.97
CA HIS A 201 -6.40 -19.44 4.69
C HIS A 201 -5.11 -20.27 4.76
N LEU A 202 -4.04 -19.70 5.33
CA LEU A 202 -2.76 -20.39 5.50
C LEU A 202 -2.89 -21.60 6.44
N GLU A 203 -3.64 -21.46 7.53
CA GLU A 203 -3.90 -22.54 8.47
C GLU A 203 -4.64 -23.70 7.80
N SER A 204 -5.71 -23.39 7.08
CA SER A 204 -6.49 -24.38 6.34
C SER A 204 -5.62 -25.13 5.33
N LYS A 205 -4.74 -24.41 4.61
CA LYS A 205 -3.80 -25.05 3.70
C LYS A 205 -2.83 -25.95 4.44
N LEU A 206 -2.18 -25.48 5.49
CA LEU A 206 -1.19 -26.26 6.25
C LEU A 206 -1.81 -27.54 6.81
N GLN A 207 -3.03 -27.47 7.35
CA GLN A 207 -3.80 -28.63 7.81
C GLN A 207 -4.08 -29.62 6.67
N SER A 208 -4.52 -29.13 5.50
CA SER A 208 -4.79 -29.99 4.34
C SER A 208 -3.55 -30.74 3.84
N LEU A 209 -2.35 -30.21 4.11
CA LEU A 209 -1.06 -30.80 3.77
C LEU A 209 -0.46 -31.66 4.90
N GLY A 210 -1.19 -31.85 6.02
CA GLY A 210 -0.70 -32.57 7.19
C GLY A 210 0.46 -31.89 7.92
N LYS A 211 0.65 -30.57 7.70
CA LYS A 211 1.69 -29.77 8.34
C LYS A 211 1.16 -29.16 9.63
N THR A 212 2.03 -29.12 10.65
CA THR A 212 1.70 -28.50 11.94
C THR A 212 2.06 -27.01 11.93
N PHE A 213 1.36 -26.21 12.73
CA PHE A 213 1.69 -24.79 12.85
C PHE A 213 1.44 -24.22 14.24
N THR A 214 2.19 -23.16 14.58
CA THR A 214 2.03 -22.36 15.80
C THR A 214 1.65 -20.94 15.42
N ARG A 215 0.56 -20.41 15.99
CA ARG A 215 0.16 -19.01 15.86
C ARG A 215 0.98 -18.15 16.81
N VAL A 216 1.54 -17.05 16.32
CA VAL A 216 2.28 -16.09 17.14
C VAL A 216 1.76 -14.67 16.84
N LEU A 217 1.42 -13.92 17.87
CA LEU A 217 0.94 -12.55 17.77
C LEU A 217 2.08 -11.60 18.15
N LEU A 218 2.51 -10.72 17.23
CA LEU A 218 3.62 -9.80 17.47
C LEU A 218 3.28 -8.41 16.93
N SER A 219 3.57 -7.36 17.70
CA SER A 219 3.51 -5.98 17.21
C SER A 219 4.72 -5.69 16.32
N GLU A 220 5.90 -6.11 16.80
CA GLU A 220 7.16 -5.99 16.10
C GLU A 220 7.89 -7.34 16.05
N ILE A 221 8.38 -7.68 14.85
CA ILE A 221 9.01 -8.95 14.52
C ILE A 221 10.51 -8.76 14.49
N PHE A 222 11.22 -9.40 15.44
CA PHE A 222 12.68 -9.35 15.54
C PHE A 222 13.27 -10.76 15.50
N PRO A 223 14.47 -10.95 14.93
CA PRO A 223 15.14 -12.26 14.90
C PRO A 223 15.23 -12.91 16.29
N SER A 224 15.67 -12.15 17.29
CA SER A 224 15.83 -12.64 18.66
C SER A 224 14.53 -13.15 19.30
N LYS A 225 13.36 -12.61 18.92
CA LYS A 225 12.07 -13.12 19.40
C LYS A 225 11.71 -14.45 18.75
N LEU A 226 11.99 -14.60 17.45
CA LEU A 226 11.68 -15.83 16.72
C LEU A 226 12.64 -16.98 17.07
N ASP A 227 13.88 -16.66 17.44
CA ASP A 227 14.87 -17.65 17.91
C ASP A 227 14.46 -18.35 19.23
N LEU A 228 13.53 -17.76 19.99
CA LEU A 228 12.96 -18.39 21.20
C LEU A 228 12.06 -19.60 20.90
N LEU A 229 11.70 -19.83 19.64
CA LEU A 229 10.87 -20.94 19.18
C LEU A 229 11.69 -21.85 18.23
N PRO A 230 12.68 -22.60 18.78
CA PRO A 230 13.61 -23.41 17.99
C PRO A 230 12.93 -24.57 17.24
N GLU A 231 11.72 -24.96 17.60
CA GLU A 231 10.94 -26.01 16.97
C GLU A 231 10.26 -25.61 15.66
N VAL A 232 10.06 -24.32 15.37
CA VAL A 232 9.48 -23.86 14.10
C VAL A 232 10.51 -24.06 12.98
N ASP A 233 10.15 -24.62 11.83
CA ASP A 233 11.10 -24.83 10.72
C ASP A 233 11.12 -23.63 9.76
N ALA A 234 9.97 -22.99 9.54
CA ALA A 234 9.80 -21.81 8.67
C ALA A 234 8.71 -20.88 9.20
N TRP A 235 8.90 -19.58 8.99
CA TRP A 235 7.99 -18.52 9.42
C TRP A 235 7.24 -17.91 8.23
N VAL A 236 5.96 -17.60 8.43
CA VAL A 236 5.19 -16.72 7.55
C VAL A 236 4.79 -15.50 8.35
N GLN A 237 5.13 -14.31 7.86
CA GLN A 237 4.68 -13.07 8.46
C GLN A 237 3.45 -12.54 7.72
N ILE A 238 2.32 -12.52 8.41
CA ILE A 238 1.09 -11.85 8.00
C ILE A 238 1.11 -10.47 8.69
N ALA A 239 2.01 -9.61 8.22
CA ALA A 239 2.23 -8.24 8.71
C ALA A 239 2.75 -7.35 7.56
N CYS A 240 3.81 -6.57 7.76
CA CYS A 240 4.45 -5.78 6.70
C CYS A 240 5.24 -6.66 5.70
N PRO A 241 4.87 -6.74 4.41
CA PRO A 241 5.57 -7.55 3.40
C PRO A 241 7.06 -7.26 3.24
N ARG A 242 7.49 -6.03 3.55
CA ARG A 242 8.89 -5.61 3.43
C ARG A 242 9.82 -6.27 4.43
N LEU A 243 9.31 -6.83 5.53
CA LEU A 243 10.13 -7.53 6.52
C LEU A 243 10.87 -8.73 5.94
N SER A 244 10.21 -9.55 5.11
CA SER A 244 10.89 -10.69 4.48
C SER A 244 11.83 -10.25 3.36
N ILE A 245 11.47 -9.21 2.60
CA ILE A 245 12.27 -8.70 1.49
C ILE A 245 13.58 -8.06 1.99
N ASP A 246 13.49 -7.13 2.94
CA ASP A 246 14.63 -6.32 3.37
C ASP A 246 15.44 -6.99 4.49
N TRP A 247 14.77 -7.71 5.39
CA TRP A 247 15.37 -8.23 6.62
C TRP A 247 15.41 -9.75 6.68
N GLY A 248 14.88 -10.45 5.68
CA GLY A 248 14.83 -11.92 5.64
C GLY A 248 16.14 -12.62 5.99
N PRO A 249 17.31 -12.21 5.47
CA PRO A 249 18.60 -12.81 5.80
C PRO A 249 19.03 -12.67 7.27
N ALA A 250 18.47 -11.72 8.02
CA ALA A 250 18.78 -11.54 9.43
C ALA A 250 18.13 -12.61 10.33
N PHE A 251 17.17 -13.39 9.81
CA PHE A 251 16.50 -14.45 10.54
C PHE A 251 17.22 -15.79 10.33
N SER A 252 17.40 -16.55 11.42
CA SER A 252 18.05 -17.87 11.41
C SER A 252 17.27 -18.91 10.57
N LYS A 253 15.96 -18.71 10.46
CA LYS A 253 15.00 -19.55 9.73
C LYS A 253 14.29 -18.73 8.65
N PRO A 254 13.81 -19.37 7.56
CA PRO A 254 13.12 -18.66 6.49
C PRO A 254 11.96 -17.83 7.04
N LEU A 255 11.95 -16.53 6.76
CA LEU A 255 10.82 -15.64 6.98
C LEU A 255 10.20 -15.32 5.63
N LEU A 256 8.96 -15.74 5.41
CA LEU A 256 8.24 -15.59 4.16
C LEU A 256 7.11 -14.56 4.28
N SER A 257 6.83 -13.82 3.20
CA SER A 257 5.56 -13.13 3.02
C SER A 257 4.43 -14.14 2.72
N PRO A 258 3.14 -13.74 2.80
CA PRO A 258 2.05 -14.65 2.49
C PRO A 258 2.06 -15.13 1.03
N TYR A 259 2.52 -14.31 0.08
CA TYR A 259 2.73 -14.72 -1.31
C TYR A 259 3.80 -15.82 -1.42
N GLU A 260 4.95 -15.62 -0.77
CA GLU A 260 6.05 -16.59 -0.81
C GLU A 260 5.67 -17.90 -0.12
N ALA A 261 4.87 -17.85 0.94
CA ALA A 261 4.28 -19.02 1.56
C ALA A 261 3.33 -19.75 0.60
N ALA A 262 2.52 -19.02 -0.17
CA ALA A 262 1.67 -19.61 -1.20
C ALA A 262 2.50 -20.34 -2.27
N VAL A 263 3.65 -19.80 -2.68
CA VAL A 263 4.61 -20.47 -3.59
C VAL A 263 5.23 -21.71 -2.94
N ALA A 264 5.72 -21.59 -1.70
CA ALA A 264 6.33 -22.70 -0.96
C ALA A 264 5.36 -23.88 -0.79
N LEU A 265 4.09 -23.58 -0.53
CA LEU A 265 2.99 -24.55 -0.34
C LEU A 265 2.29 -24.96 -1.65
N GLN A 266 2.88 -24.63 -2.81
CA GLN A 266 2.41 -25.01 -4.15
C GLN A 266 0.95 -24.59 -4.43
N GLN A 267 0.55 -23.42 -3.93
CA GLN A 267 -0.75 -22.81 -4.27
C GLN A 267 -0.67 -21.96 -5.54
N VAL A 268 0.51 -21.39 -5.81
CA VAL A 268 0.78 -20.55 -6.98
C VAL A 268 2.21 -20.75 -7.42
N GLU A 269 2.48 -20.59 -8.71
CA GLU A 269 3.83 -20.56 -9.24
C GLU A 269 4.55 -19.25 -8.88
N TRP A 270 5.88 -19.31 -8.86
CA TRP A 270 6.69 -18.11 -8.72
C TRP A 270 6.43 -17.14 -9.88
N GLN A 271 6.07 -15.91 -9.56
CA GLN A 271 5.94 -14.80 -10.48
C GLN A 271 7.30 -14.16 -10.74
N GLU A 272 7.71 -14.10 -12.01
CA GLU A 272 8.95 -13.42 -12.43
C GLU A 272 8.95 -11.93 -12.04
N LEU A 273 7.78 -11.30 -12.12
CA LEU A 273 7.53 -9.99 -11.52
C LEU A 273 7.06 -10.20 -10.08
N TYR A 274 7.90 -9.83 -9.13
CA TYR A 274 7.56 -10.00 -7.72
C TYR A 274 6.37 -9.09 -7.36
N PRO A 275 5.27 -9.65 -6.81
CA PRO A 275 4.07 -8.88 -6.56
C PRO A 275 4.27 -7.89 -5.41
N MET A 276 4.02 -6.62 -5.70
CA MET A 276 3.96 -5.52 -4.73
C MET A 276 2.53 -5.03 -4.64
N ASP A 277 1.60 -5.90 -4.23
CA ASP A 277 0.16 -5.70 -4.39
C ASP A 277 -0.64 -5.91 -3.09
N PHE A 278 0.01 -5.85 -1.92
CA PHE A 278 -0.57 -6.32 -0.66
C PHE A 278 -1.87 -5.61 -0.25
N TYR A 279 -2.01 -4.32 -0.58
CA TYR A 279 -3.24 -3.54 -0.42
C TYR A 279 -3.88 -3.16 -1.77
N SER A 280 -3.49 -3.78 -2.88
CA SER A 280 -4.11 -3.53 -4.17
C SER A 280 -5.52 -4.12 -4.22
N ASN A 281 -6.48 -3.35 -4.73
CA ASN A 281 -7.82 -3.87 -5.06
C ASN A 281 -7.80 -4.87 -6.23
N ASN A 282 -6.74 -4.85 -7.02
CA ASN A 282 -6.50 -5.77 -8.14
C ASN A 282 -5.37 -6.76 -7.78
N SER A 283 -5.23 -7.10 -6.50
CA SER A 283 -4.23 -8.06 -6.04
C SER A 283 -4.35 -9.41 -6.75
N LEU A 284 -3.24 -10.07 -6.99
CA LEU A 284 -3.12 -11.29 -7.79
C LEU A 284 -3.61 -12.56 -7.08
N GLY A 285 -3.79 -12.54 -5.77
CA GLY A 285 -4.28 -13.70 -5.04
C GLY A 285 -4.58 -13.49 -3.56
N PRO A 286 -5.00 -14.56 -2.86
CA PRO A 286 -5.52 -14.49 -1.49
C PRO A 286 -4.44 -14.18 -0.44
N TRP A 287 -3.19 -13.91 -0.85
CA TRP A 287 -2.12 -13.43 0.02
C TRP A 287 -2.15 -11.91 0.28
N ALA A 288 -3.02 -11.17 -0.41
CA ALA A 288 -3.16 -9.73 -0.25
C ALA A 288 -4.41 -9.37 0.58
N VAL A 289 -4.31 -8.32 1.40
CA VAL A 289 -5.37 -7.91 2.33
C VAL A 289 -6.65 -7.51 1.59
N ASN A 290 -6.51 -6.83 0.45
CA ASN A 290 -7.64 -6.33 -0.32
C ASN A 290 -8.15 -7.33 -1.37
N HIS A 291 -7.63 -8.55 -1.42
CA HIS A 291 -8.17 -9.60 -2.29
C HIS A 291 -9.66 -9.88 -1.93
N PRO A 292 -10.56 -10.09 -2.91
CA PRO A 292 -11.97 -10.33 -2.64
C PRO A 292 -12.27 -11.41 -1.60
N ASP A 293 -11.49 -12.49 -1.57
CA ASP A 293 -11.63 -13.59 -0.60
C ASP A 293 -11.36 -13.16 0.85
N ASN A 294 -10.58 -12.09 1.04
CA ASN A 294 -10.20 -11.57 2.35
C ASN A 294 -11.07 -10.39 2.79
N GLN A 295 -11.87 -9.81 1.89
CA GLN A 295 -12.77 -8.71 2.24
C GLN A 295 -14.02 -9.23 2.96
N PRO A 296 -14.52 -8.51 3.98
CA PRO A 296 -15.83 -8.82 4.54
C PRO A 296 -16.91 -8.70 3.45
N ALA A 297 -17.90 -9.58 3.50
CA ALA A 297 -19.03 -9.54 2.57
C ALA A 297 -19.67 -8.14 2.59
N ARG A 298 -19.55 -7.40 1.49
CA ARG A 298 -20.14 -6.06 1.41
C ARG A 298 -21.65 -6.18 1.55
N PRO A 299 -22.30 -5.46 2.48
CA PRO A 299 -23.75 -5.36 2.46
C PRO A 299 -24.19 -4.81 1.10
N ALA A 300 -25.22 -5.41 0.51
CA ALA A 300 -25.75 -4.99 -0.78
C ALA A 300 -26.01 -3.48 -0.74
N ARG A 301 -25.36 -2.74 -1.66
CA ARG A 301 -25.48 -1.29 -1.75
C ARG A 301 -26.98 -0.97 -1.86
N ARG A 302 -27.56 -0.32 -0.84
CA ARG A 302 -28.92 0.21 -0.92
C ARG A 302 -28.97 1.05 -2.19
N GLN A 303 -29.72 0.61 -3.20
CA GLN A 303 -30.04 1.46 -4.34
C GLN A 303 -30.71 2.69 -3.75
N THR A 304 -30.02 3.83 -3.83
CA THR A 304 -30.65 5.12 -3.61
C THR A 304 -31.75 5.22 -4.66
N LYS A 305 -33.00 5.00 -4.22
CA LYS A 305 -34.17 5.35 -5.02
C LYS A 305 -33.96 6.80 -5.45
N LYS A 306 -33.82 7.03 -6.75
CA LYS A 306 -33.98 8.37 -7.32
C LYS A 306 -35.33 8.89 -6.79
N CYS A 307 -35.30 9.92 -5.96
CA CYS A 307 -36.49 10.73 -5.74
C CYS A 307 -36.76 11.39 -7.09
N GLU A 308 -37.74 10.88 -7.83
CA GLU A 308 -38.35 11.62 -8.92
C GLU A 308 -38.94 12.89 -8.32
N SER A 309 -38.36 14.03 -8.68
CA SER A 309 -38.93 15.33 -8.38
C SER A 309 -40.27 15.43 -9.11
N ALA A 310 -41.38 15.25 -8.40
CA ALA A 310 -42.69 15.61 -8.89
C ALA A 310 -42.71 17.11 -9.20
N ALA A 311 -42.90 17.44 -10.47
CA ALA A 311 -43.08 18.81 -10.92
C ALA A 311 -44.32 19.42 -10.23
N ALA A 312 -44.12 20.53 -9.53
CA ALA A 312 -45.22 21.33 -9.01
C ALA A 312 -46.00 21.98 -10.18
N PRO A 313 -47.34 22.03 -10.14
CA PRO A 313 -48.12 22.71 -11.18
C PRO A 313 -47.93 24.23 -11.07
N GLY A 314 -47.81 24.88 -12.22
CA GLY A 314 -47.54 26.30 -12.36
C GLY A 314 -48.56 27.21 -11.67
N LEU A 315 -48.04 28.23 -10.98
CA LEU A 315 -48.83 29.39 -10.56
C LEU A 315 -48.79 30.44 -11.67
N GLN A 316 -49.99 30.76 -12.15
CA GLN A 316 -50.30 31.82 -13.10
C GLN A 316 -49.89 33.19 -12.55
N GLN A 317 -49.33 34.01 -13.44
CA GLN A 317 -49.11 35.44 -13.23
C GLN A 317 -50.44 36.14 -12.92
N SER A 318 -50.48 36.90 -11.84
CA SER A 318 -51.51 37.92 -11.60
C SER A 318 -50.89 39.31 -11.70
N THR A 319 -51.63 40.19 -12.35
CA THR A 319 -51.35 41.57 -12.75
C THR A 319 -51.20 42.54 -11.57
N PRO A 320 -50.55 43.71 -11.78
CA PRO A 320 -50.33 44.68 -10.71
C PRO A 320 -51.58 45.57 -10.51
N CYS A 321 -52.00 45.73 -9.26
CA CYS A 321 -52.96 46.77 -8.87
C CYS A 321 -52.20 47.82 -8.05
N GLY A 322 -52.05 49.02 -8.62
CA GLY A 322 -51.72 50.22 -7.86
C GLY A 322 -52.98 50.92 -7.39
N CYS A 323 -52.92 51.54 -6.21
CA CYS A 323 -53.26 52.95 -5.95
C CYS A 323 -53.19 53.28 -4.44
N GLN A 324 -52.28 54.21 -4.12
CA GLN A 324 -52.37 55.41 -3.27
C GLN A 324 -53.33 55.54 -2.06
N GLY A 325 -52.79 56.23 -1.04
CA GLY A 325 -53.48 57.02 0.01
C GLY A 325 -53.32 56.40 1.39
N GLU A 326 -52.67 56.99 2.40
CA GLU A 326 -52.35 58.39 2.73
C GLU A 326 -50.90 58.58 3.20
#